data_AF-A0A954SFN9-F1
#
_entry.id   AF-A0A954SFN9-F1
#
_cell.length_a   1.000
_cell.length_b   1.000
_cell.length_c   1.000
_cell.angle_alpha   90.00
_cell.angle_beta   90.00
_cell.angle_gamma   90.00
#
_symmetry.space_group_name_H-M   'P 1'
#
loop_
_entity.id
_entity.type
_entity.pdbx_description
1 polymer ?
#
loop_
_entity_poly.entity_id
_entity_poly.type
_entity_poly.pdbx_seq_one_letter_code
_entity_poly.pdbx_strand_id
1 'polypeptide(L)'
;MIGLAMHNYHEVYGRFPARANYDADGRPLLSWRVHLLPFLEQNSLYEQFHLNEPWDSEHNLPLAEQMPAVFRSQQFSDATRTVFLTLDGVGTAMESTEGRKLAEFTDGLSNTLLVVEANAENAVTWTKPEDLPFDPTTPGNGVGAIRDNGFLGLLSDGAVRLIPADLPADTLRNLMQRNDGQVVPEF
;
A
#
# COMPACT_ATOMS: atom_id res chain seq x y z
N MET A 1 9.17 -6.13 6.35
CA MET A 1 8.19 -7.24 6.33
C MET A 1 7.13 -7.06 5.25
N ILE A 2 6.51 -5.88 5.08
CA ILE A 2 5.47 -5.66 4.04
C ILE A 2 5.96 -6.06 2.64
N GLY A 3 7.12 -5.55 2.18
CA GLY A 3 7.67 -5.90 0.87
C GLY A 3 7.90 -7.39 0.67
N LEU A 4 8.46 -8.08 1.68
CA LEU A 4 8.65 -9.53 1.62
C LEU A 4 7.30 -10.27 1.52
N ALA A 5 6.29 -9.87 2.29
CA ALA A 5 4.96 -10.46 2.22
C ALA A 5 4.29 -10.22 0.86
N MET A 6 4.48 -9.05 0.25
CA MET A 6 4.03 -8.76 -1.13
C MET A 6 4.68 -9.70 -2.15
N HIS A 7 5.99 -9.94 -2.03
CA HIS A 7 6.71 -10.87 -2.92
C HIS A 7 6.30 -12.33 -2.69
N ASN A 8 6.09 -12.76 -1.45
CA ASN A 8 5.59 -14.11 -1.16
C ASN A 8 4.16 -14.29 -1.69
N TYR A 9 3.31 -13.26 -1.59
CA TYR A 9 1.99 -13.25 -2.22
C TYR A 9 2.12 -13.41 -3.75
N HIS A 10 3.05 -12.66 -4.37
CA HIS A 10 3.33 -12.80 -5.80
C HIS A 10 3.83 -14.20 -6.18
N GLU A 11 4.67 -14.83 -5.37
CA GLU A 11 5.14 -16.20 -5.63
C GLU A 11 3.98 -17.20 -5.69
N VAL A 12 2.98 -17.05 -4.83
CA VAL A 12 1.80 -17.93 -4.78
C VAL A 12 0.79 -17.61 -5.87
N TYR A 13 0.49 -16.33 -6.12
CA TYR A 13 -0.61 -15.91 -6.98
C TYR A 13 -0.18 -15.38 -8.36
N GLY A 14 1.13 -15.28 -8.61
CA GLY A 14 1.72 -14.79 -9.85
C GLY A 14 1.54 -13.28 -10.08
N ARG A 15 1.18 -12.53 -9.04
CA ARG A 15 0.88 -11.09 -9.06
C ARG A 15 0.94 -10.51 -7.65
N PHE A 16 1.26 -9.22 -7.51
CA PHE A 16 0.95 -8.47 -6.29
C PHE A 16 -0.57 -8.47 -6.04
N PRO A 17 -1.00 -8.32 -4.77
CA PRO A 17 -2.42 -8.32 -4.44
C PRO A 17 -3.18 -7.23 -5.20
N ALA A 18 -4.49 -7.41 -5.35
CA ALA A 18 -5.38 -6.31 -5.67
C ALA A 18 -5.51 -5.38 -4.46
N ARG A 19 -5.96 -4.14 -4.65
CA ARG A 19 -6.22 -3.20 -3.54
C ARG A 19 -7.19 -3.76 -2.49
N ALA A 20 -8.10 -4.62 -2.93
CA ALA A 20 -9.10 -5.29 -2.10
C ALA A 20 -9.53 -6.62 -2.74
N ASN A 21 -10.24 -7.45 -1.99
CA ASN A 21 -11.17 -8.40 -2.61
C ASN A 21 -12.54 -7.76 -2.81
N TYR A 22 -13.33 -8.34 -3.71
CA TYR A 22 -14.59 -7.77 -4.16
C TYR A 22 -15.73 -8.79 -4.08
N ASP A 23 -16.95 -8.33 -3.84
CA ASP A 23 -18.16 -9.14 -4.00
C ASP A 23 -18.55 -9.30 -5.48
N ALA A 24 -19.63 -10.04 -5.75
CA ALA A 24 -20.13 -10.26 -7.10
C ALA A 24 -20.62 -8.98 -7.82
N ASP A 25 -20.94 -7.93 -7.07
CA ASP A 25 -21.35 -6.62 -7.58
C ASP A 25 -20.14 -5.68 -7.78
N GLY A 26 -18.93 -6.14 -7.48
CA GLY A 26 -17.70 -5.34 -7.56
C GLY A 26 -17.50 -4.37 -6.39
N ARG A 27 -18.21 -4.55 -5.28
CA ARG A 27 -17.98 -3.74 -4.06
C ARG A 27 -16.72 -4.22 -3.34
N PRO A 28 -15.81 -3.32 -2.94
CA PRO A 28 -14.63 -3.70 -2.19
C PRO A 28 -15.00 -4.15 -0.77
N LEU A 29 -14.37 -5.24 -0.31
CA LEU A 29 -14.66 -5.85 0.99
C LEU A 29 -13.54 -5.57 2.00
N LEU A 30 -12.40 -6.25 1.87
CA LEU A 30 -11.24 -6.14 2.77
C LEU A 30 -10.00 -5.67 2.03
N SER A 31 -9.19 -4.85 2.71
CA SER A 31 -7.92 -4.33 2.20
C SER A 31 -6.92 -5.44 1.82
N TRP A 32 -6.04 -5.16 0.86
CA TRP A 32 -4.83 -5.93 0.58
C TRP A 32 -4.05 -6.31 1.84
N ARG A 33 -4.06 -5.47 2.88
CA ARG A 33 -3.39 -5.72 4.16
C ARG A 33 -3.92 -6.96 4.88
N VAL A 34 -5.22 -7.24 4.77
CA VAL A 34 -5.85 -8.46 5.32
C VAL A 34 -5.38 -9.68 4.53
N HIS A 35 -5.29 -9.57 3.19
CA HIS A 35 -4.83 -10.67 2.33
C HIS A 35 -3.33 -10.95 2.44
N LEU A 36 -2.55 -10.06 3.05
CA LEU A 36 -1.15 -10.32 3.40
C LEU A 36 -0.97 -11.07 4.72
N LEU A 37 -1.99 -11.19 5.58
CA LEU A 37 -1.86 -11.81 6.90
C LEU A 37 -1.24 -13.22 6.86
N PRO A 38 -1.61 -14.13 5.92
CA PRO A 38 -0.97 -15.45 5.83
C PRO A 38 0.55 -15.39 5.57
N PHE A 39 0.99 -14.35 4.85
CA PHE A 39 2.40 -14.11 4.50
C PHE A 39 3.18 -13.33 5.57
N LEU A 40 2.48 -12.92 6.64
CA LEU A 40 3.01 -12.20 7.80
C LEU A 40 2.95 -13.06 9.07
N GLU A 41 2.76 -14.37 8.92
CA GLU A 41 2.58 -15.32 10.04
C GLU A 41 1.35 -14.99 10.92
N GLN A 42 0.34 -14.32 10.34
CA GLN A 42 -0.91 -13.93 11.02
C GLN A 42 -2.10 -14.81 10.59
N ASN A 43 -1.87 -16.11 10.31
CA ASN A 43 -2.93 -17.03 9.86
C ASN A 43 -4.11 -17.08 10.84
N SER A 44 -3.86 -17.13 12.14
CA SER A 44 -4.93 -17.16 13.16
C SER A 44 -5.82 -15.92 13.14
N LEU A 45 -5.28 -14.76 12.74
CA LEU A 45 -6.08 -13.54 12.58
C LEU A 45 -6.82 -13.55 11.24
N TYR A 46 -6.18 -14.03 10.17
CA TYR A 46 -6.81 -14.15 8.85
C TYR A 46 -8.07 -15.04 8.90
N GLU A 47 -8.00 -16.17 9.58
CA GLU A 47 -9.11 -17.13 9.75
C GLU A 47 -10.29 -16.56 10.53
N GLN A 48 -10.12 -15.46 11.28
CA GLN A 48 -11.21 -14.79 11.98
C GLN A 48 -12.06 -13.91 11.04
N PHE A 49 -11.51 -13.44 9.92
CA PHE A 49 -12.23 -12.56 9.00
C PHE A 49 -13.28 -13.29 8.18
N HIS A 50 -14.47 -12.71 8.07
CA HIS A 50 -15.44 -13.08 7.05
C HIS A 50 -15.07 -12.41 5.73
N LEU A 51 -14.41 -13.16 4.84
CA LEU A 51 -13.86 -12.63 3.59
C LEU A 51 -14.93 -12.17 2.59
N ASN A 52 -16.17 -12.61 2.76
CA ASN A 52 -17.33 -12.23 1.95
C ASN A 52 -18.12 -11.05 2.55
N GLU A 53 -17.62 -10.43 3.62
CA GLU A 53 -18.23 -9.28 4.28
C GLU A 53 -17.30 -8.06 4.21
N PRO A 54 -17.83 -6.83 4.19
CA PRO A 54 -17.00 -5.64 4.20
C PRO A 54 -16.24 -5.50 5.52
N TRP A 55 -15.17 -4.71 5.48
CA TRP A 55 -14.30 -4.41 6.62
C TRP A 55 -15.03 -3.83 7.84
N ASP A 56 -16.17 -3.18 7.64
CA ASP A 56 -17.02 -2.52 8.65
C ASP A 56 -18.31 -3.29 8.97
N SER A 57 -18.42 -4.55 8.55
CA SER A 57 -19.46 -5.45 9.03
C SER A 57 -19.40 -5.62 10.56
N GLU A 58 -20.54 -5.99 11.16
CA GLU A 58 -20.62 -6.24 12.61
C GLU A 58 -19.56 -7.26 13.09
N HIS A 59 -19.24 -8.25 12.23
CA HIS A 59 -18.23 -9.27 12.52
C HIS A 59 -16.79 -8.80 12.29
N ASN A 60 -16.48 -8.15 11.16
CA ASN A 60 -15.10 -7.79 10.83
C ASN A 60 -14.61 -6.53 11.56
N LEU A 61 -15.52 -5.60 11.90
CA LEU A 61 -15.15 -4.30 12.48
C LEU A 61 -14.31 -4.42 13.78
N PRO A 62 -14.62 -5.30 14.75
CA PRO A 62 -13.81 -5.46 15.96
C PRO A 62 -12.39 -6.01 15.70
N LEU A 63 -12.18 -6.74 14.61
CA LEU A 63 -10.86 -7.31 14.28
C LEU A 63 -9.82 -6.24 13.92
N ALA A 64 -10.26 -5.01 13.61
CA ALA A 64 -9.36 -3.89 13.34
C ALA A 64 -8.45 -3.56 14.54
N GLU A 65 -8.87 -3.85 15.79
CA GLU A 65 -8.07 -3.65 17.00
C GLU A 65 -6.85 -4.57 17.07
N GLN A 66 -6.87 -5.69 16.34
CA GLN A 66 -5.79 -6.67 16.28
C GLN A 66 -4.74 -6.31 15.21
N MET A 67 -4.57 -5.02 14.86
CA MET A 67 -3.64 -4.58 13.82
C MET A 67 -2.22 -5.12 14.05
N PRO A 68 -1.66 -5.90 13.08
CA PRO A 68 -0.29 -6.39 13.16
C PRO A 68 0.73 -5.27 13.30
N ALA A 69 1.79 -5.52 14.07
CA ALA A 69 2.83 -4.53 14.35
C ALA A 69 3.51 -3.99 13.08
N VAL A 70 3.58 -4.78 12.01
CA VAL A 70 4.19 -4.38 10.73
C VAL A 70 3.46 -3.22 10.04
N PHE A 71 2.18 -2.99 10.37
CA PHE A 71 1.38 -1.88 9.85
C PHE A 71 1.36 -0.67 10.79
N ARG A 72 2.01 -0.74 11.95
CA ARG A 72 2.07 0.37 12.91
C ARG A 72 3.25 1.29 12.58
N SER A 73 2.99 2.60 12.51
CA SER A 73 4.04 3.59 12.36
C SER A 73 4.69 3.91 13.71
N GLN A 74 5.98 4.23 13.68
CA GLN A 74 6.70 4.74 14.86
C GLN A 74 6.45 6.24 15.08
N GLN A 75 5.94 6.94 14.08
CA GLN A 75 5.72 8.39 14.10
C GLN A 75 4.23 8.75 14.22
N PHE A 76 3.35 7.79 13.95
CA PHE A 76 1.91 7.91 14.11
C PHE A 76 1.38 6.72 14.91
N SER A 77 0.77 7.01 16.05
CA SER A 77 0.25 6.00 16.98
C SER A 77 -1.28 6.05 17.01
N ASP A 78 -1.90 4.98 16.51
CA ASP A 78 -3.33 4.74 16.56
C ASP A 78 -3.59 3.24 16.77
N ALA A 79 -4.72 2.90 17.41
CA ALA A 79 -5.06 1.53 17.72
C ALA A 79 -5.37 0.70 16.47
N THR A 80 -6.08 1.29 15.50
CA THR A 80 -6.65 0.60 14.33
C THR A 80 -6.23 1.22 13.00
N ARG A 81 -5.66 2.41 13.00
CA ARG A 81 -5.28 3.11 11.76
C ARG A 81 -3.80 2.99 11.43
N THR A 82 -3.52 2.95 10.13
CA THR A 82 -2.17 2.92 9.56
C THR A 82 -1.97 4.07 8.59
N VAL A 83 -0.72 4.49 8.44
CA VAL A 83 -0.25 5.45 7.44
C VAL A 83 0.56 4.79 6.32
N PHE A 84 0.74 3.47 6.34
CA PHE A 84 1.43 2.75 5.27
C PHE A 84 0.42 2.40 4.17
N LEU A 85 0.34 3.26 3.16
CA LEU A 85 -0.68 3.22 2.10
C LEU A 85 -0.08 2.91 0.74
N THR A 86 -0.81 2.20 -0.11
CA THR A 86 -0.48 2.18 -1.55
C THR A 86 -0.97 3.49 -2.18
N LEU A 87 -0.71 3.68 -3.47
CA LEU A 87 -1.17 4.85 -4.22
C LEU A 87 -2.36 4.46 -5.10
N ASP A 88 -3.46 5.21 -5.02
CA ASP A 88 -4.68 5.02 -5.79
C ASP A 88 -4.77 6.07 -6.91
N GLY A 89 -4.37 5.68 -8.11
CA GLY A 89 -4.38 6.57 -9.27
C GLY A 89 -3.87 5.88 -10.53
N VAL A 90 -4.07 6.52 -11.67
CA VAL A 90 -3.67 5.95 -12.96
C VAL A 90 -2.15 5.78 -13.04
N GLY A 91 -1.72 4.57 -13.40
CA GLY A 91 -0.31 4.22 -13.55
C GLY A 91 0.37 3.77 -12.25
N THR A 92 -0.28 3.81 -11.09
CA THR A 92 0.35 3.38 -9.82
C THR A 92 0.49 1.86 -9.72
N ALA A 93 1.29 1.38 -8.76
CA ALA A 93 1.60 -0.04 -8.60
C ALA A 93 0.37 -0.95 -8.36
N MET A 94 -0.72 -0.42 -7.77
CA MET A 94 -1.89 -1.21 -7.33
C MET A 94 -3.24 -0.65 -7.81
N GLU A 95 -3.25 0.11 -8.91
CA GLU A 95 -4.45 0.67 -9.58
C GLU A 95 -5.57 -0.36 -9.92
N SER A 96 -5.28 -1.66 -9.91
CA SER A 96 -6.15 -2.73 -10.44
C SER A 96 -7.00 -3.44 -9.37
N THR A 97 -8.20 -3.88 -9.76
CA THR A 97 -9.06 -4.81 -8.98
C THR A 97 -8.55 -6.25 -9.01
N GLU A 98 -7.63 -6.59 -9.93
CA GLU A 98 -7.11 -7.96 -10.13
C GLU A 98 -5.67 -8.14 -9.64
N GLY A 99 -5.02 -7.09 -9.15
CA GLY A 99 -3.59 -7.08 -8.83
C GLY A 99 -2.70 -6.86 -10.06
N ARG A 100 -1.37 -6.89 -9.89
CA ARG A 100 -0.38 -6.59 -10.93
C ARG A 100 0.77 -7.59 -10.97
N LYS A 101 1.16 -8.03 -12.16
CA LYS A 101 2.36 -8.86 -12.37
C LYS A 101 3.61 -7.99 -12.38
N LEU A 102 4.74 -8.54 -11.96
CA LEU A 102 6.02 -7.81 -11.99
C LEU A 102 6.40 -7.34 -13.41
N ALA A 103 6.00 -8.07 -14.45
CA ALA A 103 6.24 -7.70 -15.84
C ALA A 103 5.48 -6.43 -16.29
N GLU A 104 4.49 -5.97 -15.52
CA GLU A 104 3.73 -4.73 -15.79
C GLU A 104 4.41 -3.47 -15.22
N PHE A 105 5.53 -3.62 -14.52
CA PHE A 105 6.36 -2.53 -14.00
C PHE A 105 7.46 -2.21 -15.00
N THR A 106 7.08 -1.56 -16.11
CA THR A 106 7.99 -1.32 -17.25
C THR A 106 9.11 -0.35 -16.93
N ASP A 107 8.94 0.50 -15.91
CA ASP A 107 9.97 1.47 -15.47
C ASP A 107 10.92 0.87 -14.43
N GLY A 108 10.66 -0.37 -14.02
CA GLY A 108 11.49 -1.17 -13.14
C GLY A 108 11.02 -1.16 -11.68
N LEU A 109 11.08 -2.32 -11.03
CA LEU A 109 10.61 -2.50 -9.65
C LEU A 109 11.34 -1.60 -8.63
N SER A 110 12.63 -1.37 -8.83
CA SER A 110 13.46 -0.50 -8.00
C SER A 110 13.20 1.00 -8.20
N ASN A 111 12.37 1.37 -9.18
CA ASN A 111 12.02 2.75 -9.52
C ASN A 111 10.52 3.02 -9.35
N THR A 112 9.77 2.11 -8.72
CA THR A 112 8.33 2.27 -8.52
C THR A 112 7.97 2.06 -7.06
N LEU A 113 7.38 3.07 -6.44
CA LEU A 113 6.82 3.02 -5.10
C LEU A 113 5.59 2.11 -5.07
N LEU A 114 5.61 1.14 -4.16
CA LEU A 114 4.52 0.22 -3.88
C LEU A 114 3.69 0.69 -2.68
N VAL A 115 4.36 1.10 -1.59
CA VAL A 115 3.73 1.61 -0.36
C VAL A 115 4.48 2.86 0.10
N VAL A 116 3.75 3.86 0.59
CA VAL A 116 4.28 5.11 1.14
C VAL A 116 3.81 5.30 2.58
N GLU A 117 4.62 5.99 3.38
CA GLU A 117 4.22 6.59 4.65
C GLU A 117 3.47 7.91 4.37
N ALA A 118 2.15 7.83 4.37
CA ALA A 118 1.26 8.97 4.17
C ALA A 118 1.18 9.87 5.41
N ASN A 119 0.66 11.09 5.24
CA ASN A 119 0.40 12.03 6.33
C ASN A 119 -0.65 11.48 7.31
N ALA A 120 -0.58 11.90 8.57
CA ALA A 120 -1.47 11.41 9.62
C ALA A 120 -2.96 11.68 9.35
N GLU A 121 -3.27 12.75 8.61
CA GLU A 121 -4.63 13.08 8.16
C GLU A 121 -5.21 12.07 7.17
N ASN A 122 -4.35 11.34 6.46
CA ASN A 122 -4.74 10.29 5.51
C ASN A 122 -4.76 8.90 6.14
N ALA A 123 -4.54 8.77 7.45
CA ALA A 123 -4.50 7.47 8.11
C ALA A 123 -5.87 6.74 8.00
N VAL A 124 -5.84 5.50 7.54
CA VAL A 124 -7.04 4.67 7.34
C VAL A 124 -7.05 3.49 8.30
N THR A 125 -8.24 2.99 8.68
CA THR A 125 -8.36 1.69 9.36
C THR A 125 -7.69 0.63 8.49
N TRP A 126 -6.75 -0.15 9.01
CA TRP A 126 -5.91 -1.02 8.18
C TRP A 126 -6.68 -2.12 7.42
N THR A 127 -7.90 -2.46 7.87
CA THR A 127 -8.80 -3.41 7.18
C THR A 127 -9.61 -2.76 6.05
N LYS A 128 -9.75 -1.44 6.06
CA LYS A 128 -10.52 -0.66 5.07
C LYS A 128 -9.79 -0.65 3.72
N PRO A 129 -10.47 -1.00 2.61
CA PRO A 129 -9.88 -1.01 1.25
C PRO A 129 -9.72 0.39 0.64
N GLU A 130 -9.10 1.29 1.40
CA GLU A 130 -8.81 2.67 1.03
C GLU A 130 -7.30 2.92 1.15
N ASP A 131 -6.77 3.72 0.23
CA ASP A 131 -5.35 4.00 0.08
C ASP A 131 -5.18 5.46 -0.39
N LEU A 132 -3.95 5.96 -0.49
CA LEU A 132 -3.68 7.38 -0.74
C LEU A 132 -4.05 7.76 -2.18
N PRO A 133 -5.00 8.70 -2.41
CA PRO A 133 -5.28 9.19 -3.75
C PRO A 133 -4.05 9.83 -4.38
N PHE A 134 -3.76 9.47 -5.62
CA PHE A 134 -2.61 9.97 -6.37
C PHE A 134 -3.07 10.84 -7.54
N ASP A 135 -2.55 12.07 -7.58
CA ASP A 135 -2.68 13.00 -8.71
C ASP A 135 -1.26 13.32 -9.25
N PRO A 136 -0.95 12.97 -10.51
CA PRO A 136 0.37 13.22 -11.09
C PRO A 136 0.70 14.72 -11.23
N THR A 137 -0.27 15.62 -11.15
CA THR A 137 -0.04 17.06 -11.16
C THR A 137 0.39 17.61 -9.80
N THR A 138 0.09 16.88 -8.72
CA THR A 138 0.44 17.23 -7.34
C THR A 138 0.96 16.01 -6.55
N PRO A 139 2.04 15.36 -7.02
CA PRO A 139 2.47 14.04 -6.52
C PRO A 139 2.92 14.04 -5.05
N GLY A 140 3.26 15.21 -4.49
CA GLY A 140 3.62 15.36 -3.07
C GLY A 140 2.43 15.43 -2.11
N ASN A 141 1.19 15.53 -2.62
CA ASN A 141 0.03 15.67 -1.76
C ASN A 141 -0.16 14.41 -0.90
N GLY A 142 -0.23 14.62 0.41
CA GLY A 142 -0.51 13.57 1.37
C GLY A 142 0.67 12.74 1.84
N VAL A 143 1.91 13.11 1.50
CA VAL A 143 3.16 12.52 2.04
C VAL A 143 4.10 13.58 2.61
N GLY A 144 5.11 13.16 3.38
CA GLY A 144 6.22 14.02 3.81
C GLY A 144 5.96 14.96 4.99
N ALA A 145 4.78 14.92 5.63
CA ALA A 145 4.48 15.80 6.78
C ALA A 145 4.64 15.12 8.16
N ILE A 146 4.93 13.81 8.20
CA ILE A 146 5.12 13.07 9.46
C ILE A 146 6.55 13.18 9.99
N ARG A 147 7.54 13.18 9.09
CA ARG A 147 8.96 13.25 9.47
C ARG A 147 9.56 14.57 8.99
N ASP A 148 10.56 15.05 9.72
CA ASP A 148 11.23 16.32 9.40
C ASP A 148 12.02 16.28 8.07
N ASN A 149 12.38 15.09 7.59
CA ASN A 149 13.31 14.91 6.46
C ASN A 149 12.77 14.08 5.29
N GLY A 150 11.46 13.82 5.25
CA GLY A 150 10.86 13.04 4.16
C GLY A 150 9.78 12.06 4.61
N PHE A 151 9.64 10.96 3.87
CA PHE A 151 8.73 9.87 4.21
C PHE A 151 9.33 8.52 3.81
N LEU A 152 8.93 7.45 4.49
CA LEU A 152 9.35 6.10 4.08
C LEU A 152 8.59 5.66 2.83
N GLY A 153 9.33 5.21 1.82
CA GLY A 153 8.80 4.57 0.62
C GLY A 153 9.30 3.13 0.52
N LEU A 154 8.38 2.20 0.35
CA LEU A 154 8.68 0.83 -0.07
C LEU A 154 8.63 0.78 -1.60
N LEU A 155 9.75 0.43 -2.22
CA LEU A 155 9.85 0.16 -3.64
C LEU A 155 9.30 -1.23 -3.97
N SER A 156 8.94 -1.43 -5.24
CA SER A 156 8.31 -2.67 -5.73
C SER A 156 9.29 -3.85 -5.83
N ASP A 157 10.58 -3.62 -5.60
CA ASP A 157 11.61 -4.66 -5.42
C ASP A 157 11.78 -5.09 -3.96
N GLY A 158 11.02 -4.49 -3.04
CA GLY A 158 11.06 -4.76 -1.61
C GLY A 158 12.01 -3.86 -0.82
N ALA A 159 12.79 -2.99 -1.47
CA ALA A 159 13.67 -2.05 -0.78
C ALA A 159 12.88 -0.93 -0.11
N VAL A 160 13.30 -0.54 1.10
CA VAL A 160 12.73 0.62 1.80
C VAL A 160 13.73 1.76 1.71
N ARG A 161 13.25 2.94 1.30
CA ARG A 161 14.03 4.18 1.23
C ARG A 161 13.34 5.29 2.02
N LEU A 162 14.14 6.19 2.57
CA LEU A 162 13.64 7.49 3.01
C LEU A 162 13.64 8.41 1.78
N ILE A 163 12.45 8.81 1.34
CA ILE A 163 12.27 9.72 0.21
C ILE A 163 12.35 11.16 0.73
N PRO A 164 13.28 12.00 0.25
CA PRO A 164 13.45 13.37 0.75
C PRO A 164 12.21 14.24 0.54
N ALA A 165 11.92 15.13 1.49
CA ALA A 165 10.78 16.05 1.41
C ALA A 165 10.94 17.10 0.29
N ASP A 166 12.18 17.39 -0.12
CA ASP A 166 12.53 18.34 -1.18
C ASP A 166 12.78 17.66 -2.54
N LEU A 167 12.45 16.36 -2.67
CA LEU A 167 12.55 15.66 -3.94
C LEU A 167 11.74 16.40 -5.02
N PRO A 168 12.31 16.67 -6.21
CA PRO A 168 11.60 17.36 -7.28
C PRO A 168 10.29 16.64 -7.63
N ALA A 169 9.21 17.40 -7.81
CA ALA A 169 7.88 16.85 -8.07
C ALA A 169 7.85 15.90 -9.28
N ASP A 170 8.61 16.19 -10.33
CA ASP A 170 8.72 15.31 -11.50
C ASP A 170 9.36 13.97 -11.13
N THR A 171 10.44 13.96 -10.36
CA THR A 171 11.09 12.73 -9.89
C THR A 171 10.15 11.93 -8.99
N LEU A 172 9.43 12.60 -8.09
CA LEU A 172 8.45 11.96 -7.22
C LEU A 172 7.29 11.34 -8.02
N ARG A 173 6.75 12.05 -9.01
CA ARG A 173 5.72 11.52 -9.91
C ARG A 173 6.21 10.26 -10.60
N ASN A 174 7.41 10.30 -11.18
CA ASN A 174 7.97 9.16 -11.91
C ASN A 174 8.18 7.94 -10.99
N LEU A 175 8.53 8.18 -9.71
CA LEU A 175 8.58 7.10 -8.70
C LEU A 175 7.21 6.52 -8.34
N MET A 176 6.14 7.30 -8.45
CA MET A 176 4.78 6.89 -8.08
C MET A 176 4.03 6.17 -9.21
N GLN A 177 4.56 6.21 -10.43
CA GLN A 177 4.03 5.52 -11.60
C GLN A 177 4.92 4.33 -11.99
N ARG A 178 4.32 3.27 -12.53
CA ARG A 178 5.01 2.01 -12.86
C ARG A 178 5.42 1.91 -14.34
N ASN A 179 4.82 2.76 -15.19
CA ASN A 179 4.81 2.61 -16.63
C ASN A 179 4.66 3.92 -17.43
N ASP A 180 5.22 5.01 -16.93
CA ASP A 180 5.28 6.30 -17.63
C ASP A 180 6.48 6.42 -18.60
N GLY A 181 7.42 5.47 -18.55
CA GLY A 181 8.61 5.42 -19.40
C GLY A 181 9.66 6.48 -19.09
N GLN A 182 9.51 7.21 -17.98
CA GLN A 182 10.43 8.26 -17.57
C GLN A 182 11.59 7.69 -16.76
N VAL A 183 12.76 8.29 -16.93
CA VAL A 183 13.95 7.92 -16.14
C VAL A 183 13.84 8.56 -14.76
N VAL A 184 14.05 7.76 -13.72
CA VAL A 184 14.22 8.24 -12.35
C VAL A 184 15.72 8.45 -12.09
N PRO A 185 16.21 9.68 -11.87
CA PRO A 185 17.59 9.93 -11.46
C PRO A 185 17.86 9.36 -10.06
N GLU A 186 19.12 9.25 -9.65
CA GLU A 186 19.46 8.81 -8.30
C GLU A 186 18.92 9.80 -7.24
N PHE A 187 18.32 9.27 -6.16
CA PHE A 187 17.65 10.00 -5.08
C PHE A 187 17.88 9.32 -3.72
#